data_AF-A0A1G5Z9Z1-F1
#
_entry.id   AF-A0A1G5Z9Z1-F1
#
_cell.length_a   1.000
_cell.length_b   1.000
_cell.length_c   1.000
_cell.angle_alpha   90.00
_cell.angle_beta   90.00
_cell.angle_gamma   90.00
#
_symmetry.space_group_name_H-M   'P 1'
#
loop_
_entity.id
_entity.type
_entity.pdbx_description
1 polymer ?
#
loop_
_entity_poly.entity_id
_entity_poly.type
_entity_poly.pdbx_seq_one_letter_code
_entity_poly.pdbx_strand_id
1 'polypeptide(L)'
;MVVPGGGTSMERFVKGDIVAVNFPFSDLSSSKRRPALVLAYVENGDYLLSQITSKTTKDSWALELPESEIIEGELFKSSNIRPNRLFTADQSIILYKVGQITLSMRNRA
;
A
#
# COMPACT_ATOMS: atom_id res chain seq x y z
N MET A 1 38.95 1.49 20.77
CA MET A 1 38.63 1.80 19.36
C MET A 1 37.29 1.18 19.06
N VAL A 2 36.21 1.94 19.23
CA VAL A 2 34.83 1.52 18.99
C VAL A 2 34.41 2.08 17.64
N VAL A 3 34.03 1.22 16.71
CA VAL A 3 33.43 1.62 15.44
C VAL A 3 31.95 1.97 15.69
N PRO A 4 31.48 3.17 15.32
CA PRO A 4 30.06 3.48 15.36
C PRO A 4 29.42 3.01 14.05
N GLY A 5 28.70 1.89 14.09
CA GLY A 5 27.85 1.42 13.00
C GLY A 5 26.42 1.89 13.21
N GLY A 6 26.09 3.08 12.69
CA GLY A 6 24.71 3.57 12.58
C GLY A 6 23.96 2.87 11.45
N GLY A 7 22.70 2.53 11.71
CA GLY A 7 21.79 1.94 10.74
C GLY A 7 20.64 1.23 11.45
N THR A 8 19.62 1.98 11.86
CA THR A 8 18.31 1.41 12.19
C THR A 8 17.80 0.69 10.95
N SER A 9 17.70 -0.64 11.00
CA SER A 9 17.03 -1.42 9.96
C SER A 9 15.56 -0.98 9.92
N MET A 10 15.18 -0.14 8.95
CA MET A 10 13.77 0.05 8.64
C MET A 10 13.24 -1.28 8.11
N GLU A 11 12.25 -1.84 8.79
CA GLU A 11 11.52 -3.00 8.29
C GLU A 11 10.96 -2.67 6.89
N ARG A 12 11.19 -3.57 5.93
CA ARG A 12 10.67 -3.43 4.58
C ARG A 12 9.18 -3.75 4.58
N PHE A 13 8.40 -3.02 3.78
CA PHE A 13 7.02 -3.41 3.53
C PHE A 13 6.98 -4.70 2.70
N VAL A 14 6.02 -5.58 2.98
CA VAL A 14 5.93 -6.90 2.34
C VAL A 14 4.61 -7.07 1.60
N LYS A 15 4.54 -8.06 0.70
CA LYS A 15 3.30 -8.37 -0.02
C LYS A 15 2.14 -8.56 0.96
N GLY A 16 1.04 -7.84 0.72
CA GLY A 16 -0.14 -7.84 1.57
C GLY A 16 -0.19 -6.69 2.59
N ASP A 17 0.88 -5.92 2.76
CA ASP A 17 0.81 -4.71 3.57
C ASP A 17 -0.04 -3.65 2.87
N ILE A 18 -0.86 -2.98 3.65
CA ILE A 18 -1.55 -1.75 3.25
C ILE A 18 -0.68 -0.60 3.72
N VAL A 19 -0.26 0.26 2.81
CA VAL A 19 0.60 1.41 3.10
C VAL A 19 -0.08 2.72 2.76
N ALA A 20 0.22 3.77 3.52
CA ALA A 20 -0.19 5.12 3.19
C ALA A 20 0.87 5.76 2.29
N VAL A 21 0.48 6.17 1.09
CA VAL A 21 1.35 6.89 0.15
C VAL A 21 0.90 8.32 -0.05
N ASN A 22 1.84 9.23 -0.24
CA ASN A 22 1.55 10.55 -0.79
C ASN A 22 1.39 10.42 -2.32
N PHE A 23 0.16 10.22 -2.78
CA PHE A 23 -0.12 10.10 -4.20
C PHE A 23 -0.41 11.48 -4.80
N PRO A 24 0.41 11.97 -5.75
CA PRO A 24 0.14 13.24 -6.41
C PRO A 24 -1.11 13.13 -7.28
N PHE A 25 -1.86 14.22 -7.38
CA PHE A 25 -2.86 14.32 -8.44
C PHE A 25 -2.20 14.38 -9.82
N SER A 26 -2.95 14.01 -10.85
CA SER A 26 -2.48 14.03 -12.24
C SER A 26 -2.04 15.43 -12.71
N ASP A 27 -2.59 16.48 -12.10
CA ASP A 27 -2.26 17.89 -12.36
C ASP A 27 -1.13 18.41 -11.45
N LEU A 28 -0.56 17.56 -10.59
CA LEU A 28 0.48 17.88 -9.60
C LEU A 28 0.14 19.02 -8.62
N SER A 29 -1.11 19.49 -8.60
CA SER A 29 -1.53 20.64 -7.80
C SER A 29 -1.48 20.37 -6.30
N SER A 30 -1.64 19.10 -5.92
CA SER A 30 -1.53 18.63 -4.54
C SER A 30 -1.30 17.13 -4.48
N SER A 31 -0.91 16.64 -3.30
CA SER A 31 -0.88 15.21 -2.99
C SER A 31 -2.01 14.86 -2.04
N LYS A 32 -2.64 13.70 -2.24
CA LYS A 32 -3.53 13.12 -1.23
C LYS A 32 -2.89 11.87 -0.64
N ARG A 33 -3.01 11.74 0.68
CA ARG A 33 -2.70 10.48 1.35
C ARG A 33 -3.71 9.43 0.90
N ARG A 34 -3.23 8.37 0.25
CA ARG A 34 -4.07 7.28 -0.24
C ARG A 34 -3.52 5.95 0.26
N PRO A 35 -4.39 5.02 0.67
CA PRO A 35 -3.97 3.66 0.93
C PRO A 35 -3.61 2.97 -0.40
N ALA A 36 -2.59 2.12 -0.35
CA ALA A 36 -2.20 1.24 -1.44
C ALA A 36 -1.78 -0.12 -0.88
N LEU A 37 -2.06 -1.18 -1.64
CA LEU A 37 -1.65 -2.55 -1.32
C LEU A 37 -0.26 -2.81 -1.89
N VAL A 38 0.66 -3.31 -1.07
CA VAL A 38 1.96 -3.79 -1.51
C VAL A 38 1.79 -5.14 -2.19
N LEU A 39 2.17 -5.22 -3.47
CA LEU A 39 2.16 -6.46 -4.24
C LEU A 39 3.53 -7.13 -4.28
N ALA A 40 4.59 -6.32 -4.39
CA ALA A 40 5.96 -6.80 -4.37
C ALA A 40 6.94 -5.66 -4.00
N TYR A 41 8.04 -6.03 -3.35
CA TYR A 41 9.27 -5.24 -3.43
C TYR A 41 9.92 -5.51 -4.78
N VAL A 42 10.37 -4.45 -5.46
CA VAL A 42 11.07 -4.56 -6.73
C VAL A 42 12.58 -4.58 -6.46
N GLU A 43 13.29 -3.51 -6.82
CA GLU A 43 14.71 -3.29 -6.55
C GLU A 43 14.92 -1.81 -6.22
N ASN A 44 16.07 -1.45 -5.67
CA ASN A 44 16.46 -0.06 -5.42
C ASN A 44 15.51 0.77 -4.54
N GLY A 45 14.66 0.11 -3.73
CA GLY A 45 13.71 0.80 -2.86
C GLY A 45 12.33 1.01 -3.49
N ASP A 46 12.12 0.56 -4.72
CA ASP A 46 10.82 0.62 -5.37
C ASP A 46 9.89 -0.53 -4.95
N TYR A 47 8.60 -0.19 -4.86
CA TYR A 47 7.52 -1.13 -4.58
C TYR A 47 6.51 -1.13 -5.71
N LEU A 48 6.03 -2.32 -6.09
CA LEU A 48 4.85 -2.46 -6.93
C LEU A 48 3.61 -2.41 -6.04
N LEU A 49 2.76 -1.42 -6.29
CA LEU A 49 1.58 -1.12 -5.49
C LEU A 49 0.29 -1.19 -6.30
N SER A 50 -0.82 -1.54 -5.65
CA SER A 50 -2.18 -1.44 -6.18
C SER A 50 -2.98 -0.40 -5.39
N GLN A 51 -3.72 0.46 -6.08
CA GLN A 51 -4.53 1.48 -5.40
C GLN A 51 -5.65 0.86 -4.55
N ILE A 52 -5.91 1.44 -3.36
CA ILE A 52 -7.10 1.18 -2.56
C ILE A 52 -7.98 2.44 -2.56
N THR A 53 -9.30 2.27 -2.72
CA THR A 53 -10.26 3.37 -2.73
C THR A 53 -11.55 3.03 -1.99
N SER A 54 -12.07 3.97 -1.21
CA SER A 54 -13.39 3.87 -0.56
C SER A 54 -14.53 4.35 -1.46
N LYS A 55 -14.24 4.86 -2.67
CA LYS A 55 -15.28 5.30 -3.61
C LYS A 55 -15.90 4.09 -4.29
N THR A 56 -17.23 4.06 -4.39
CA THR A 56 -17.96 3.07 -5.19
C THR A 56 -17.42 3.06 -6.61
N THR A 57 -17.10 1.86 -7.09
CA THR A 57 -16.52 1.64 -8.41
C THR A 57 -17.48 0.78 -9.23
N LYS A 58 -17.68 1.09 -10.51
CA LYS A 58 -18.39 0.24 -11.49
C LYS A 58 -17.48 -0.78 -12.18
N ASP A 59 -16.27 -0.93 -11.69
CA ASP A 59 -15.22 -1.69 -12.35
C ASP A 59 -15.25 -3.14 -11.88
N SER A 60 -15.38 -4.06 -12.84
CA SER A 60 -15.51 -5.49 -12.60
C SER A 60 -14.28 -6.12 -11.94
N TRP A 61 -13.13 -5.45 -11.97
CA TRP A 61 -11.90 -5.93 -11.34
C TRP A 61 -11.75 -5.44 -9.90
N ALA A 62 -12.69 -4.64 -9.37
CA ALA A 62 -12.61 -4.17 -8.00
C ALA A 62 -12.81 -5.34 -7.03
N LEU A 63 -11.84 -5.53 -6.13
CA LEU A 63 -11.97 -6.50 -5.04
C LEU A 63 -12.42 -5.76 -3.80
N GLU A 64 -13.59 -6.11 -3.30
CA GLU A 64 -14.09 -5.57 -2.03
C GLU A 64 -13.12 -5.95 -0.90
N LEU A 65 -12.74 -4.95 -0.10
CA LEU A 65 -11.88 -5.08 1.06
C LEU A 65 -12.70 -4.67 2.30
N PRO A 66 -13.47 -5.62 2.87
CA PRO A 66 -14.12 -5.41 4.15
C PRO A 66 -13.10 -5.45 5.30
N GLU A 67 -13.47 -4.91 6.45
CA GLU A 67 -12.63 -4.89 7.66
C GLU A 67 -12.19 -6.29 8.10
N SER A 68 -13.05 -7.31 7.91
CA SER A 68 -12.75 -8.71 8.23
C SER A 68 -11.60 -9.31 7.43
N GLU A 69 -11.19 -8.66 6.34
CA GLU A 69 -10.07 -9.07 5.49
C GLU A 69 -8.76 -8.35 5.87
N ILE A 70 -8.77 -7.55 6.94
CA ILE A 70 -7.61 -6.87 7.51
C ILE A 70 -7.25 -7.55 8.83
N ILE A 71 -6.03 -8.10 8.92
CA ILE A 71 -5.55 -8.85 10.08
C ILE A 71 -4.77 -7.99 11.08
N GLU A 72 -4.33 -6.81 10.65
CA GLU A 72 -3.58 -5.85 11.45
C GLU A 72 -3.92 -4.45 10.96
N GLY A 73 -4.12 -3.50 11.88
CA GLY A 73 -4.51 -2.12 11.55
C GLY A 73 -5.94 -2.02 11.03
N GLU A 74 -6.29 -0.86 10.46
CA GLU A 74 -7.64 -0.60 9.97
C GLU A 74 -7.65 0.44 8.84
N LEU A 75 -8.70 0.40 8.02
CA LEU A 75 -9.05 1.48 7.10
C LEU A 75 -10.29 2.18 7.62
N PHE A 76 -10.31 3.52 7.58
CA PHE A 76 -11.45 4.32 8.08
C PHE A 76 -12.81 4.01 7.44
N LYS A 77 -12.81 3.38 6.26
CA LYS A 77 -14.02 3.04 5.49
C LYS A 77 -13.80 1.74 4.74
N SER A 78 -14.87 0.95 4.57
CA SER A 78 -14.89 -0.15 3.60
C SER A 78 -14.38 0.34 2.25
N SER A 79 -13.45 -0.42 1.68
CA SER A 79 -12.67 0.00 0.54
C SER A 79 -12.62 -1.09 -0.53
N ASN A 80 -12.01 -0.78 -1.66
CA ASN A 80 -11.81 -1.72 -2.74
C ASN A 80 -10.34 -1.67 -3.19
N ILE A 81 -9.72 -2.84 -3.33
CA ILE A 81 -8.44 -2.99 -4.01
C ILE A 81 -8.70 -2.89 -5.51
N ARG A 82 -7.77 -2.24 -6.22
CA ARG A 82 -7.86 -1.96 -7.65
C ARG A 82 -6.72 -2.65 -8.40
N PRO A 83 -6.79 -3.98 -8.66
CA PRO A 83 -5.75 -4.71 -9.38
C PRO A 83 -5.44 -4.13 -10.77
N ASN A 84 -6.40 -3.44 -11.39
CA ASN A 84 -6.23 -2.74 -12.66
C ASN A 84 -5.61 -1.33 -12.55
N ARG A 85 -5.30 -0.86 -11.34
CA ARG A 85 -4.65 0.42 -11.06
C ARG A 85 -3.35 0.19 -10.30
N LEU A 86 -2.38 -0.36 -11.03
CA LEU A 86 -1.03 -0.62 -10.54
C LEU A 86 -0.11 0.58 -10.77
N PHE A 87 0.85 0.76 -9.88
CA PHE A 87 1.90 1.76 -10.04
C PHE A 87 3.14 1.33 -9.25
N THR A 88 4.31 1.81 -9.68
CA THR A 88 5.54 1.69 -8.91
C THR A 88 5.76 2.96 -8.08
N ALA A 89 6.38 2.81 -6.92
CA ALA A 89 6.62 3.89 -5.98
C ALA A 89 7.92 3.66 -5.22
N ASP A 90 8.75 4.70 -5.15
CA ASP A 90 9.94 4.71 -4.30
C ASP A 90 9.54 4.72 -2.82
N GLN A 91 10.35 4.07 -1.98
CA GLN A 91 10.11 3.99 -0.54
C GLN A 91 9.90 5.36 0.12
N SER A 92 10.54 6.43 -0.38
CA SER A 92 10.43 7.78 0.18
C SER A 92 9.03 8.38 0.12
N ILE A 93 8.17 7.89 -0.79
CA ILE A 93 6.76 8.35 -0.87
C ILE A 93 5.80 7.49 -0.05
N ILE A 94 6.28 6.37 0.49
CA ILE A 94 5.54 5.54 1.45
C ILE A 94 5.75 6.11 2.85
N LEU A 95 4.65 6.52 3.49
CA LEU A 95 4.70 7.19 4.79
C LEU A 95 4.81 6.19 5.94
N TYR A 96 3.93 5.18 5.95
CA TYR A 96 3.86 4.17 7.01
C TYR A 96 2.93 3.02 6.59
N LYS A 97 3.06 1.86 7.27
CA LYS A 97 2.12 0.75 7.19
C LYS A 97 0.83 1.12 7.92
N VAL A 98 -0.30 1.00 7.23
CA VAL A 98 -1.65 1.22 7.75
C VAL A 98 -2.23 -0.08 8.30
N GLY A 99 -1.89 -1.21 7.67
CA GLY A 99 -2.39 -2.51 8.08
C GLY A 99 -1.86 -3.64 7.21
N GLN A 100 -2.45 -4.82 7.34
CA GLN A 100 -2.12 -5.99 6.52
C GLN A 100 -3.37 -6.80 6.21
N ILE A 101 -3.48 -7.32 4.98
CA ILE A 101 -4.60 -8.15 4.56
C ILE A 101 -4.40 -9.64 4.90
N THR A 102 -5.50 -10.39 4.96
CA THR A 102 -5.46 -11.85 5.10
C THR A 102 -4.73 -12.53 3.95
N LEU A 103 -4.29 -13.77 4.19
CA LEU A 103 -3.75 -14.62 3.12
C LEU A 103 -4.77 -14.89 2.01
N SER A 104 -6.04 -15.06 2.38
CA SER A 104 -7.14 -15.28 1.44
C SER A 104 -7.29 -14.10 0.47
N MET A 105 -7.27 -12.87 0.99
CA MET A 105 -7.32 -11.67 0.15
C MET A 105 -6.04 -11.51 -0.68
N ARG A 106 -4.86 -11.80 -0.11
CA ARG A 106 -3.57 -11.75 -0.81
C ARG A 106 -3.50 -12.66 -2.04
N ASN A 107 -4.19 -13.80 -2.02
CA ASN A 107 -4.22 -14.73 -3.14
C ASN A 107 -5.20 -14.32 -4.25
N ARG A 108 -6.14 -13.40 -3.94
CA ARG A 108 -7.12 -12.86 -4.90
C ARG A 108 -6.63 -11.58 -5.57
N ALA A 109 -5.84 -10.78 -4.84
CA ALA A 109 -5.27 -9.50 -5.26
C ALA A 109 -3.95 -9.65 -6.01
#